data_AF-A0A2V2WFT9-F1
#
_entry.id   AF-A0A2V2WFT9-F1
#
_cell.length_a   1.000
_cell.length_b   1.000
_cell.length_c   1.000
_cell.angle_alpha   90.00
_cell.angle_beta   90.00
_cell.angle_gamma   90.00
#
_symmetry.space_group_name_H-M   'P 1'
#
loop_
_entity.id
_entity.type
_entity.pdbx_description
1 polymer ?
#
loop_
_entity_poly.entity_id
_entity_poly.type
_entity_poly.pdbx_seq_one_letter_code
_entity_poly.pdbx_strand_id
1 'polypeptide(L)'
;MFMFLFFVSILVLVGVVCGGLLASKELVLVIIVLFITSHGMLARKRPHKLTRKEQCALFQLPLDPEIQHDAQRRSFDTHLLCCRDAILSCLKCFDVKTFFGYRHPDIVRAERQYASYNVSILTDQKVLLYWWLIVMFALAFVIALGNTMVYRFIGNIAMKSNPIVGENSTLLLCNIRYNKNGSAPLGIYDLSLLAALSYTVAGYGDADFVSWFSQYPELIRRYPVRLQPNWDYATSGVAIPFSDYTDLQSDYHFVTLNSNNRGLSLMRNVDEWGTSMAVQLAGVISPLISIWPEAYRAKFVYGAAFLSRWFPSIDALKDVSEYIDGLIADGKKDRILLIGDQFNGGYAKILSSRLGLPFVAFNPPGAKYKLPSVVEGVQIFFTHGILSYVDSLEDTLTTLCLECDADYSSIRCSRIETTIEVISNLCGDPYGRRMK
;
A
#
# COMPACT_ATOMS: atom_id res chain seq x y z
N MET A 1 17.13 -28.62 11.72
CA MET A 1 15.72 -28.42 12.11
C MET A 1 15.57 -27.32 13.17
N PHE A 2 16.24 -27.43 14.33
CA PHE A 2 16.16 -26.42 15.42
C PHE A 2 16.52 -24.99 15.02
N MET A 3 17.55 -24.80 14.20
CA MET A 3 17.99 -23.45 13.81
C MET A 3 16.93 -22.70 12.96
N PHE A 4 16.26 -23.38 12.01
CA PHE A 4 15.25 -22.73 11.16
C PHE A 4 13.95 -22.43 11.92
N LEU A 5 13.48 -23.35 12.77
CA LEU A 5 12.33 -23.08 13.64
C LEU A 5 12.64 -21.95 14.63
N PHE A 6 13.87 -21.87 15.14
CA PHE A 6 14.33 -20.77 15.99
C PHE A 6 14.34 -19.43 15.25
N PHE A 7 14.86 -19.36 14.03
CA PHE A 7 14.82 -18.14 13.20
C PHE A 7 13.40 -17.71 12.84
N VAL A 8 12.53 -18.64 12.49
CA VAL A 8 11.11 -18.35 12.22
C VAL A 8 10.41 -17.84 13.48
N SER A 9 10.69 -18.45 14.64
CA SER A 9 10.14 -18.02 15.93
C SER A 9 10.63 -16.61 16.31
N ILE A 10 11.91 -16.30 16.09
CA ILE A 10 12.48 -14.96 16.29
C ILE A 10 11.85 -13.95 15.35
N LEU A 11 11.67 -14.28 14.07
CA LEU A 11 11.06 -13.38 13.10
C LEU A 11 9.60 -13.06 13.45
N VAL A 12 8.85 -14.05 13.94
CA VAL A 12 7.49 -13.84 14.47
C VAL A 12 7.53 -12.99 15.74
N LEU A 13 8.46 -13.25 16.65
CA LEU A 13 8.60 -12.48 17.90
C LEU A 13 8.96 -11.02 17.61
N VAL A 14 9.87 -10.77 16.66
CA VAL A 14 10.20 -9.43 16.17
C VAL A 14 9.00 -8.79 15.48
N GLY A 15 8.25 -9.53 14.64
CA GLY A 15 7.02 -9.03 14.01
C GLY A 15 5.93 -8.65 15.02
N VAL A 16 5.75 -9.44 16.08
CA VAL A 16 4.79 -9.18 17.17
C VAL A 16 5.24 -8.00 18.03
N VAL A 17 6.54 -7.90 18.37
CA VAL A 17 7.09 -6.79 19.15
C VAL A 17 7.03 -5.48 18.35
N CYS A 18 7.42 -5.48 17.08
CA CYS A 18 7.29 -4.32 16.19
C CYS A 18 5.82 -3.91 15.97
N GLY A 19 4.92 -4.88 15.76
CA GLY A 19 3.48 -4.61 15.63
C GLY A 19 2.85 -4.07 16.92
N GLY A 20 3.35 -4.51 18.08
CA GLY A 20 2.95 -3.99 19.39
C GLY A 20 3.43 -2.56 19.65
N LEU A 21 4.67 -2.23 19.29
CA LEU A 21 5.23 -0.88 19.38
C LEU A 21 4.50 0.13 18.48
N LEU A 22 3.91 -0.33 17.37
CA LEU A 22 3.16 0.49 16.41
C LEU A 22 1.66 0.58 16.73
N ALA A 23 1.19 0.05 17.87
CA ALA A 23 -0.19 0.12 18.36
C ALA A 23 -1.29 -0.39 17.40
N SER A 24 -0.95 -1.10 16.32
CA SER A 24 -1.92 -1.67 15.39
C SER A 24 -2.25 -3.12 15.77
N LYS A 25 -3.26 -3.29 16.62
CA LYS A 25 -3.72 -4.60 17.12
C LYS A 25 -4.09 -5.57 15.99
N GLU A 26 -4.56 -5.06 14.85
CA GLU A 26 -4.97 -5.87 13.71
C GLU A 26 -3.80 -6.46 12.91
N LEU A 27 -2.70 -5.73 12.78
CA LEU A 27 -1.49 -6.20 12.11
C LEU A 27 -0.85 -7.39 12.85
N VAL A 28 -0.88 -7.35 14.19
CA VAL A 28 -0.43 -8.48 15.04
C VAL A 28 -1.29 -9.72 14.80
N LEU A 29 -2.60 -9.53 14.67
CA LEU A 29 -3.56 -10.62 14.49
C LEU A 29 -3.41 -11.28 13.11
N VAL A 30 -3.20 -10.49 12.06
CA VAL A 30 -2.92 -10.98 10.69
C VAL A 30 -1.63 -11.78 10.63
N ILE A 31 -0.54 -11.32 11.27
CA ILE A 31 0.75 -12.04 11.31
C ILE A 31 0.58 -13.40 12.01
N ILE A 32 -0.16 -13.44 13.13
CA ILE A 32 -0.43 -14.69 13.87
C ILE A 32 -1.28 -15.65 13.02
N VAL A 33 -2.32 -15.16 12.34
CA VAL A 33 -3.18 -16.01 11.49
C VAL A 33 -2.41 -16.54 10.28
N LEU A 34 -1.59 -15.72 9.62
CA LEU A 34 -0.71 -16.15 8.52
C LEU A 34 0.35 -17.16 8.99
N PHE A 35 0.85 -16.99 10.22
CA PHE A 35 1.73 -17.96 10.86
C PHE A 35 1.06 -19.32 11.06
N ILE A 36 -0.12 -19.32 11.69
CA ILE A 36 -0.88 -20.54 11.95
C ILE A 36 -1.31 -21.23 10.66
N THR A 37 -1.78 -20.48 9.66
CA THR A 37 -2.25 -21.04 8.38
C THR A 37 -1.11 -21.60 7.55
N SER A 38 0.03 -20.91 7.44
CA SER A 38 1.21 -21.42 6.71
C SER A 38 1.81 -22.69 7.35
N HIS A 39 1.90 -22.72 8.68
CA HIS A 39 2.35 -23.92 9.40
C HIS A 39 1.30 -25.03 9.38
N GLY A 40 0.02 -24.67 9.38
CA GLY A 40 -1.11 -25.60 9.22
C GLY A 40 -1.11 -26.26 7.84
N MET A 41 -0.82 -25.52 6.77
CA MET A 41 -0.69 -26.07 5.41
C MET A 41 0.50 -27.03 5.27
N LEU A 42 1.61 -26.78 5.98
CA LEU A 42 2.75 -27.69 6.04
C LEU A 42 2.47 -28.95 6.85
N ALA A 43 1.81 -28.83 8.00
CA ALA A 43 1.38 -29.99 8.79
C ALA A 43 0.38 -30.88 8.02
N ARG A 44 -0.37 -30.29 7.07
CA ARG A 44 -1.33 -31.00 6.20
C ARG A 44 -0.66 -31.78 5.07
N LYS A 45 0.57 -31.44 4.68
CA LYS A 45 1.36 -32.21 3.72
C LYS A 45 2.01 -33.40 4.43
N ARG A 46 1.28 -34.51 4.59
CA ARG A 46 1.94 -35.83 4.58
C ARG A 46 2.34 -36.17 3.15
N PRO A 47 3.46 -36.88 2.97
CA PRO A 47 4.09 -37.06 1.67
C PRO A 47 3.17 -37.82 0.74
N HIS A 48 3.10 -37.39 -0.52
CA HIS A 48 2.79 -38.34 -1.58
C HIS A 48 3.89 -39.42 -1.52
N LYS A 49 3.58 -40.55 -0.88
CA LYS A 49 4.28 -41.79 -1.18
C LYS A 49 4.00 -41.99 -2.67
N LEU A 50 5.03 -41.81 -3.50
CA LEU A 50 4.99 -42.24 -4.90
C LEU A 50 4.38 -43.63 -4.89
N THR A 51 3.28 -43.79 -5.61
CA THR A 51 2.63 -45.09 -5.74
C THR A 51 3.66 -46.08 -6.27
N ARG A 52 3.54 -47.37 -5.93
CA ARG A 52 4.52 -48.39 -6.35
C ARG A 52 4.69 -48.42 -7.89
N LYS A 53 3.66 -47.99 -8.63
CA LYS A 53 3.70 -47.71 -10.07
C LYS A 53 4.64 -46.57 -10.44
N GLU A 54 4.51 -45.41 -9.79
CA GLU A 54 5.40 -44.26 -10.03
C GLU A 54 6.84 -44.56 -9.60
N GLN A 55 7.03 -45.35 -8.53
CA GLN A 55 8.36 -45.81 -8.13
C GLN A 55 8.97 -46.77 -9.17
N CYS A 56 8.22 -47.76 -9.64
CA CYS A 56 8.69 -48.67 -10.67
C CYS A 56 8.95 -47.95 -12.00
N ALA A 57 8.14 -46.95 -12.37
CA ALA A 57 8.37 -46.13 -13.55
C ALA A 57 9.62 -45.25 -13.41
N LEU A 58 9.85 -44.65 -12.24
CA LEU A 58 11.02 -43.81 -11.95
C LEU A 58 12.33 -44.64 -11.93
N PHE A 59 12.27 -45.89 -11.45
CA PHE A 59 13.41 -46.81 -11.37
C PHE A 59 13.49 -47.78 -12.56
N GLN A 60 12.63 -47.65 -13.57
CA GLN A 60 12.54 -48.53 -14.74
C GLN A 60 12.46 -50.02 -14.41
N LEU A 61 11.74 -50.37 -13.33
CA LEU A 61 11.51 -51.75 -12.91
C LEU A 61 10.22 -52.28 -13.55
N PRO A 62 10.21 -53.52 -14.06
CA PRO A 62 8.99 -54.13 -14.58
C PRO A 62 7.96 -54.31 -13.45
N LEU A 63 6.71 -53.94 -13.71
CA LEU A 63 5.61 -54.06 -12.76
C LEU A 63 5.02 -55.48 -12.79
N ASP A 64 4.96 -56.12 -11.64
CA ASP A 64 4.31 -57.43 -11.48
C ASP A 64 2.77 -57.34 -11.65
N PRO A 65 2.14 -58.25 -12.41
CA PRO A 65 0.71 -58.19 -12.72
C PRO A 65 -0.20 -58.57 -11.54
N GLU A 66 0.28 -59.30 -10.54
CA GLU A 66 -0.52 -59.70 -9.36
C GLU A 66 -0.87 -58.51 -8.44
N ILE A 67 -0.06 -57.44 -8.47
CA ILE A 67 -0.23 -56.25 -7.61
C ILE A 67 -1.42 -55.38 -8.08
N GLN A 68 -1.92 -55.61 -9.31
CA GLN A 68 -3.03 -54.84 -9.88
C GLN A 68 -4.39 -55.19 -9.26
N HIS A 69 -4.50 -56.34 -8.58
CA HIS A 69 -5.75 -56.83 -7.99
C HIS A 69 -6.02 -56.42 -6.53
N ASP A 70 -5.02 -55.93 -5.79
CA ASP A 70 -5.20 -55.48 -4.38
C ASP A 70 -5.89 -54.11 -4.22
N ALA A 71 -6.41 -53.53 -5.32
CA ALA A 71 -6.91 -52.15 -5.38
C ALA A 71 -8.21 -51.85 -4.58
N GLN A 72 -8.78 -52.80 -3.84
CA GLN A 72 -10.15 -52.69 -3.31
C GLN A 72 -10.30 -52.37 -1.81
N ARG A 73 -9.25 -52.37 -0.99
CA ARG A 73 -9.35 -51.93 0.42
C ARG A 73 -8.91 -50.48 0.59
N ARG A 74 -9.84 -49.54 0.38
CA ARG A 74 -9.67 -48.13 0.79
C ARG A 74 -10.08 -47.98 2.26
N SER A 75 -9.13 -47.68 3.14
CA SER A 75 -9.44 -47.13 4.48
C SER A 75 -9.69 -45.63 4.35
N PHE A 76 -10.84 -45.16 4.81
CA PHE A 76 -11.11 -43.74 5.00
C PHE A 76 -10.61 -43.36 6.39
N ASP A 77 -9.40 -42.80 6.48
CA ASP A 77 -8.91 -42.23 7.73
C ASP A 77 -9.38 -40.78 7.88
N THR A 78 -10.22 -40.57 8.88
CA THR A 78 -10.81 -39.29 9.26
C THR A 78 -9.74 -38.36 9.86
N HIS A 79 -9.50 -37.25 9.17
CA HIS A 79 -8.59 -36.18 9.57
C HIS A 79 -9.22 -35.29 10.65
N LEU A 80 -8.80 -35.37 11.92
CA LEU A 80 -9.05 -34.28 12.90
C LEU A 80 -8.19 -34.29 14.19
N LEU A 81 -7.31 -35.28 14.43
CA LEU A 81 -6.51 -35.35 15.68
C LEU A 81 -5.01 -35.62 15.43
N CYS A 82 -4.29 -34.69 14.79
CA CYS A 82 -2.88 -34.88 14.36
C CYS A 82 -1.80 -34.20 15.25
N CYS A 83 -2.13 -33.52 16.35
CA CYS A 83 -1.10 -32.81 17.14
C CYS A 83 -0.23 -33.72 18.03
N ARG A 84 -0.69 -34.94 18.34
CA ARG A 84 0.00 -35.87 19.25
C ARG A 84 1.27 -36.47 18.64
N ASP A 85 1.24 -36.80 17.35
CA ASP A 85 2.35 -37.48 16.67
C ASP A 85 3.55 -36.56 16.41
N ALA A 86 3.30 -35.26 16.22
CA ALA A 86 4.36 -34.26 16.02
C ALA A 86 5.19 -34.05 17.30
N ILE A 87 4.53 -34.01 18.47
CA ILE A 87 5.18 -33.85 19.77
C ILE A 87 6.04 -35.09 20.11
N LEU A 88 5.49 -36.29 19.89
CA LEU A 88 6.20 -37.55 20.10
C LEU A 88 7.42 -37.74 19.17
N SER A 89 7.34 -37.23 17.94
CA SER A 89 8.46 -37.26 16.99
C SER A 89 9.58 -36.29 17.38
N CYS A 90 9.25 -35.17 18.01
CA CYS A 90 10.22 -34.20 18.51
C CYS A 90 10.97 -34.74 19.76
N LEU A 91 10.26 -35.42 20.67
CA LEU A 91 10.84 -36.03 21.87
C LEU A 91 11.80 -37.19 21.55
N LYS A 92 11.54 -37.97 20.50
CA LYS A 92 12.42 -39.07 20.06
C LYS A 92 13.72 -38.61 19.39
N CYS A 93 13.82 -37.33 19.04
CA CYS A 93 15.03 -36.72 18.46
C CYS A 93 15.96 -36.10 19.50
N PHE A 94 15.56 -36.03 20.78
CA PHE A 94 16.47 -35.69 21.88
C PHE A 94 17.25 -36.93 22.31
N ASP A 95 18.55 -36.76 22.44
CA ASP A 95 19.57 -37.73 22.02
C ASP A 95 20.08 -38.62 23.16
N VAL A 96 20.17 -39.94 22.92
CA VAL A 96 20.95 -40.92 23.73
C VAL A 96 22.10 -41.51 22.87
N LYS A 97 22.39 -40.93 21.70
CA LYS A 97 23.20 -41.58 20.64
C LYS A 97 24.71 -41.30 20.67
N THR A 98 25.24 -40.60 21.66
CA THR A 98 26.69 -40.29 21.71
C THR A 98 27.57 -41.37 22.36
N PHE A 99 27.01 -42.44 22.97
CA PHE A 99 27.80 -43.37 23.80
C PHE A 99 28.11 -44.77 23.23
N PHE A 100 27.46 -45.25 22.16
CA PHE A 100 27.67 -46.64 21.70
C PHE A 100 28.31 -46.71 20.30
N GLY A 101 29.58 -47.12 20.28
CA GLY A 101 30.51 -47.13 19.15
C GLY A 101 30.39 -48.30 18.16
N TYR A 102 29.24 -48.96 18.04
CA TYR A 102 29.00 -49.87 16.91
C TYR A 102 27.51 -49.87 16.53
N ARG A 103 27.21 -49.45 15.30
CA ARG A 103 25.83 -49.37 14.79
C ARG A 103 25.51 -50.59 13.94
N HIS A 104 24.47 -51.31 14.33
CA HIS A 104 23.94 -52.45 13.58
C HIS A 104 23.55 -52.01 12.15
N PRO A 105 23.86 -52.80 11.10
CA PRO A 105 23.60 -52.42 9.71
C PRO A 105 22.11 -52.16 9.41
N ASP A 106 21.19 -52.78 10.15
CA ASP A 106 19.75 -52.49 10.03
C ASP A 106 19.35 -51.13 10.61
N ILE A 107 20.05 -50.68 11.66
CA ILE A 107 19.90 -49.32 12.19
C ILE A 107 20.44 -48.32 11.16
N VAL A 108 21.55 -48.62 10.50
CA VAL A 108 22.12 -47.78 9.43
C VAL A 108 21.20 -47.72 8.21
N ARG A 109 20.55 -48.83 7.82
CA ARG A 109 19.54 -48.85 6.75
C ARG A 109 18.29 -48.06 7.12
N ALA A 110 17.78 -48.23 8.34
CA ALA A 110 16.66 -47.44 8.83
C ALA A 110 17.02 -45.95 8.87
N GLU A 111 18.22 -45.58 9.36
CA GLU A 111 18.71 -44.20 9.37
C GLU A 111 18.88 -43.62 7.97
N ARG A 112 19.32 -44.41 6.98
CA ARG A 112 19.37 -43.98 5.56
C ARG A 112 17.98 -43.78 4.97
N GLN A 113 17.01 -44.64 5.30
CA GLN A 113 15.61 -44.44 4.91
C GLN A 113 15.00 -43.21 5.58
N TYR A 114 15.29 -42.95 6.86
CA TYR A 114 14.87 -41.74 7.54
C TYR A 114 15.58 -40.49 6.99
N ALA A 115 16.86 -40.59 6.63
CA ALA A 115 17.62 -39.49 6.05
C ALA A 115 17.09 -39.09 4.68
N SER A 116 16.78 -40.04 3.79
CA SER A 116 16.16 -39.75 2.48
C SER A 116 14.75 -39.18 2.63
N TYR A 117 13.97 -39.65 3.62
CA TYR A 117 12.66 -39.11 3.96
C TYR A 117 12.71 -37.69 4.55
N ASN A 118 13.82 -37.34 5.21
CA ASN A 118 14.04 -36.01 5.78
C ASN A 118 14.51 -34.96 4.74
N VAL A 119 15.02 -35.37 3.57
CA VAL A 119 15.45 -34.41 2.53
C VAL A 119 14.28 -33.59 1.99
N SER A 120 13.12 -34.21 1.76
CA SER A 120 11.91 -33.49 1.30
C SER A 120 11.38 -32.50 2.35
N ILE A 121 11.44 -32.89 3.63
CA ILE A 121 11.08 -32.01 4.76
C ILE A 121 12.06 -30.82 4.86
N LEU A 122 13.36 -31.05 4.62
CA LEU A 122 14.38 -30.01 4.63
C LEU A 122 14.27 -29.04 3.44
N THR A 123 13.91 -29.52 2.26
CA THR A 123 13.66 -28.65 1.09
C THR A 123 12.42 -27.78 1.30
N ASP A 124 11.34 -28.36 1.82
CA ASP A 124 10.10 -27.61 2.12
C ASP A 124 10.30 -26.58 3.24
N GLN A 125 11.12 -26.88 4.25
CA GLN A 125 11.48 -25.92 5.31
C GLN A 125 12.34 -24.75 4.80
N LYS A 126 13.25 -24.99 3.85
CA LYS A 126 14.04 -23.92 3.22
C LYS A 126 13.16 -23.00 2.38
N VAL A 127 12.25 -23.57 1.58
CA VAL A 127 11.27 -22.80 0.80
C VAL A 127 10.37 -21.98 1.72
N LEU A 128 9.93 -22.55 2.84
CA LEU A 128 9.14 -21.83 3.84
C LEU A 128 9.93 -20.68 4.49
N LEU A 129 11.21 -20.88 4.81
CA LEU A 129 12.05 -19.81 5.34
C LEU A 129 12.21 -18.68 4.32
N TYR A 130 12.49 -19.00 3.06
CA TYR A 130 12.57 -17.99 2.00
C TYR A 130 11.25 -17.24 1.83
N TRP A 131 10.12 -17.95 1.90
CA TRP A 131 8.79 -17.32 1.90
C TRP A 131 8.61 -16.35 3.07
N TRP A 132 8.95 -16.75 4.31
CA TRP A 132 8.86 -15.87 5.47
C TRP A 132 9.83 -14.70 5.42
N LEU A 133 11.04 -14.88 4.89
CA LEU A 133 11.98 -13.79 4.67
C LEU A 133 11.41 -12.77 3.67
N ILE A 134 10.82 -13.23 2.56
CA ILE A 134 10.17 -12.36 1.57
C ILE A 134 8.97 -11.63 2.20
N VAL A 135 8.10 -12.32 2.93
CA VAL A 135 6.93 -11.72 3.58
C VAL A 135 7.34 -10.68 4.63
N MET A 136 8.33 -10.98 5.47
CA MET A 136 8.82 -10.04 6.49
C MET A 136 9.53 -8.85 5.87
N PHE A 137 10.29 -9.05 4.79
CA PHE A 137 10.92 -7.95 4.07
C PHE A 137 9.87 -7.04 3.41
N ALA A 138 8.85 -7.61 2.77
CA ALA A 138 7.74 -6.85 2.21
C ALA A 138 6.97 -6.07 3.29
N LEU A 139 6.68 -6.71 4.43
CA LEU A 139 6.00 -6.06 5.55
C LEU A 139 6.85 -4.93 6.14
N ALA A 140 8.14 -5.16 6.38
CA ALA A 140 9.06 -4.15 6.90
C ALA A 140 9.23 -2.98 5.94
N PHE A 141 9.30 -3.25 4.63
CA PHE A 141 9.33 -2.22 3.60
C PHE A 141 8.07 -1.37 3.60
N VAL A 142 6.88 -1.99 3.66
CA VAL A 142 5.60 -1.28 3.74
C VAL A 142 5.50 -0.42 4.99
N ILE A 143 5.93 -0.95 6.14
CA ILE A 143 5.94 -0.20 7.41
C ILE A 143 6.94 0.97 7.34
N ALA A 144 8.14 0.75 6.79
CA ALA A 144 9.15 1.78 6.64
C ALA A 144 8.66 2.90 5.71
N LEU A 145 8.13 2.53 4.54
CA LEU A 145 7.56 3.49 3.59
C LEU A 145 6.43 4.27 4.23
N GLY A 146 5.49 3.59 4.90
CA GLY A 146 4.42 4.22 5.67
C GLY A 146 4.94 5.22 6.69
N ASN A 147 5.85 4.82 7.57
CA ASN A 147 6.42 5.69 8.60
C ASN A 147 7.17 6.91 8.02
N THR A 148 7.87 6.75 6.90
CA THR A 148 8.59 7.86 6.25
C THR A 148 7.68 8.84 5.52
N MET A 149 6.51 8.36 5.06
CA MET A 149 5.51 9.16 4.35
C MET A 149 4.48 9.80 5.29
N VAL A 150 4.41 9.39 6.56
CA VAL A 150 3.50 9.99 7.53
C VAL A 150 3.92 11.43 7.83
N TYR A 151 3.06 12.37 7.46
CA TYR A 151 3.09 13.73 7.97
C TYR A 151 2.53 13.80 9.38
N ARG A 152 3.30 14.42 10.28
CA ARG A 152 2.82 14.85 11.60
C ARG A 152 3.19 16.30 11.80
N PHE A 153 2.31 17.19 11.39
CA PHE A 153 2.42 18.58 11.79
C PHE A 153 1.95 18.70 13.25
N ILE A 154 2.87 19.11 14.12
CA ILE A 154 2.65 19.25 15.58
C ILE A 154 2.25 20.70 15.94
N GLY A 155 1.98 21.54 14.94
CA GLY A 155 1.53 22.92 15.12
C GLY A 155 1.19 23.59 13.79
N ASN A 156 1.04 24.91 13.80
CA ASN A 156 0.76 25.72 12.61
C ASN A 156 1.83 25.53 11.53
N ILE A 157 1.38 25.25 10.32
CA ILE A 157 2.23 25.11 9.13
C ILE A 157 2.27 26.38 8.28
N ALA A 158 1.32 27.29 8.48
CA ALA A 158 1.23 28.49 7.68
C ALA A 158 2.13 29.60 8.22
N MET A 159 2.85 30.24 7.31
CA MET A 159 3.59 31.47 7.56
C MET A 159 3.27 32.50 6.48
N LYS A 160 3.26 33.78 6.85
CA LYS A 160 3.17 34.91 5.93
C LYS A 160 4.45 35.75 6.04
N SER A 161 5.03 36.08 4.90
CA SER A 161 6.29 36.79 4.75
C SER A 161 6.17 37.84 3.65
N ASN A 162 7.29 38.40 3.20
CA ASN A 162 7.29 39.31 2.06
C ASN A 162 6.85 38.59 0.77
N PRO A 163 6.30 39.32 -0.22
CA PRO A 163 5.95 38.77 -1.52
C PRO A 163 7.10 37.95 -2.13
N ILE A 164 6.78 36.79 -2.69
CA ILE A 164 7.73 35.90 -3.36
C ILE A 164 7.71 36.27 -4.85
N VAL A 165 8.85 36.67 -5.39
CA VAL A 165 9.00 36.92 -6.83
C VAL A 165 9.33 35.58 -7.49
N GLY A 166 8.49 35.15 -8.43
CA GLY A 166 8.69 33.92 -9.18
C GLY A 166 9.80 34.06 -10.21
N GLU A 167 10.62 33.03 -10.36
CA GLU A 167 11.69 32.97 -11.36
C GLU A 167 11.14 32.98 -12.79
N ASN A 168 10.00 32.31 -13.02
CA ASN A 168 9.39 32.23 -14.33
C ASN A 168 7.85 32.18 -14.24
N SER A 169 7.25 33.33 -13.98
CA SER A 169 5.80 33.51 -13.86
C SER A 169 5.03 33.28 -15.17
N THR A 170 5.72 33.17 -16.31
CA THR A 170 5.09 32.95 -17.62
C THR A 170 4.79 31.48 -17.93
N LEU A 171 5.28 30.55 -17.09
CA LEU A 171 5.03 29.13 -17.24
C LEU A 171 3.52 28.80 -17.27
N LEU A 172 3.14 27.84 -18.12
CA LEU A 172 1.75 27.42 -18.27
C LEU A 172 1.12 27.00 -16.93
N LEU A 173 1.88 26.31 -16.07
CA LEU A 173 1.49 25.93 -14.71
C LEU A 173 0.99 27.12 -13.88
N CYS A 174 1.66 28.26 -13.95
CA CYS A 174 1.37 29.46 -13.16
C CYS A 174 0.11 30.19 -13.62
N ASN A 175 -0.30 29.95 -14.88
CA ASN A 175 -1.48 30.57 -15.50
C ASN A 175 -2.75 29.75 -15.34
N ILE A 176 -2.65 28.49 -14.87
CA ILE A 176 -3.84 27.67 -14.60
C ILE A 176 -4.58 28.25 -13.40
N ARG A 177 -5.85 28.61 -13.61
CA ARG A 177 -6.75 29.17 -12.61
C ARG A 177 -8.10 28.48 -12.69
N TYR A 178 -8.61 28.09 -11.53
CA TYR A 178 -9.96 27.55 -11.34
C TYR A 178 -10.86 28.62 -10.74
N ASN A 179 -12.18 28.50 -10.92
CA ASN A 179 -13.15 29.51 -10.48
C ASN A 179 -12.82 30.93 -10.98
N LYS A 180 -12.48 31.07 -12.27
CA LYS A 180 -12.01 32.35 -12.87
C LYS A 180 -13.00 33.52 -12.73
N ASN A 181 -14.29 33.21 -12.66
CA ASN A 181 -15.37 34.20 -12.58
C ASN A 181 -15.88 34.39 -11.12
N GLY A 182 -15.32 33.67 -10.15
CA GLY A 182 -15.71 33.78 -8.74
C GLY A 182 -14.88 34.79 -7.96
N SER A 183 -15.15 34.89 -6.66
CA SER A 183 -14.43 35.74 -5.73
C SER A 183 -13.02 35.20 -5.42
N ALA A 184 -12.85 33.88 -5.53
CA ALA A 184 -11.61 33.17 -5.22
C ALA A 184 -11.09 32.38 -6.44
N PRO A 185 -10.42 33.05 -7.40
CA PRO A 185 -9.78 32.37 -8.53
C PRO A 185 -8.47 31.70 -8.10
N LEU A 186 -8.56 30.44 -7.66
CA LEU A 186 -7.43 29.69 -7.12
C LEU A 186 -6.54 29.15 -8.25
N GLY A 187 -5.24 29.41 -8.18
CA GLY A 187 -4.23 28.83 -9.05
C GLY A 187 -3.60 27.57 -8.47
N ILE A 188 -2.71 26.92 -9.21
CA ILE A 188 -2.05 25.68 -8.75
C ILE A 188 -1.35 25.86 -7.40
N TYR A 189 -0.68 27.01 -7.17
CA TYR A 189 -0.06 27.30 -5.89
C TYR A 189 -1.08 27.37 -4.74
N ASP A 190 -2.23 27.99 -4.98
CA ASP A 190 -3.31 28.04 -3.99
C ASP A 190 -3.86 26.64 -3.70
N LEU A 191 -3.98 25.80 -4.73
CA LEU A 191 -4.43 24.42 -4.59
C LEU A 191 -3.41 23.53 -3.85
N SER A 192 -2.10 23.79 -4.00
CA SER A 192 -1.08 23.05 -3.23
C SER A 192 -1.11 23.43 -1.75
N LEU A 193 -1.38 24.70 -1.42
CA LEU A 193 -1.64 25.14 -0.05
C LEU A 193 -2.91 24.47 0.53
N LEU A 194 -4.01 24.39 -0.23
CA LEU A 194 -5.21 23.63 0.19
C LEU A 194 -4.89 22.13 0.40
N ALA A 195 -4.10 21.53 -0.47
CA ALA A 195 -3.67 20.14 -0.31
C ALA A 195 -2.79 19.94 0.94
N ALA A 196 -1.99 20.94 1.33
CA ALA A 196 -1.25 20.89 2.60
C ALA A 196 -2.15 20.99 3.83
N LEU A 197 -3.24 21.79 3.78
CA LEU A 197 -4.23 21.85 4.87
C LEU A 197 -4.92 20.50 5.13
N SER A 198 -4.94 19.63 4.13
CA SER A 198 -5.46 18.25 4.24
C SER A 198 -4.69 17.40 5.29
N TYR A 199 -3.51 17.85 5.70
CA TYR A 199 -2.67 17.28 6.76
C TYR A 199 -2.77 18.03 8.10
N THR A 200 -3.66 19.00 8.24
CA THR A 200 -3.81 19.74 9.50
C THR A 200 -4.93 19.18 10.35
N VAL A 201 -4.82 19.38 11.67
CA VAL A 201 -5.82 18.93 12.66
C VAL A 201 -6.13 20.05 13.64
N ALA A 202 -7.26 19.92 14.33
CA ALA A 202 -7.71 20.82 15.38
C ALA A 202 -7.83 22.28 14.92
N GLY A 203 -7.72 23.22 15.86
CA GLY A 203 -7.73 24.66 15.57
C GLY A 203 -6.51 25.17 14.81
N TYR A 204 -5.45 24.35 14.66
CA TYR A 204 -4.28 24.73 13.86
C TYR A 204 -4.64 24.84 12.38
N GLY A 205 -5.40 23.88 11.85
CA GLY A 205 -5.85 23.93 10.45
C GLY A 205 -6.76 25.13 10.14
N ASP A 206 -7.58 25.56 11.10
CA ASP A 206 -8.40 26.77 10.96
C ASP A 206 -7.54 28.03 10.94
N ALA A 207 -6.55 28.13 11.83
CA ALA A 207 -5.61 29.23 11.87
C ALA A 207 -4.74 29.29 10.61
N ASP A 208 -4.28 28.14 10.12
CA ASP A 208 -3.47 28.02 8.92
C ASP A 208 -4.27 28.40 7.66
N PHE A 209 -5.53 27.95 7.56
CA PHE A 209 -6.44 28.35 6.49
C PHE A 209 -6.64 29.87 6.46
N VAL A 210 -6.97 30.48 7.60
CA VAL A 210 -7.14 31.94 7.69
C VAL A 210 -5.83 32.65 7.32
N SER A 211 -4.68 32.17 7.78
CA SER A 211 -3.39 32.78 7.48
C SER A 211 -3.08 32.79 5.97
N TRP A 212 -3.35 31.70 5.25
CA TRP A 212 -3.07 31.59 3.82
C TRP A 212 -4.17 32.10 2.89
N PHE A 213 -5.42 32.20 3.35
CA PHE A 213 -6.57 32.55 2.49
C PHE A 213 -7.33 33.79 2.95
N SER A 214 -6.83 34.53 3.95
CA SER A 214 -7.43 35.80 4.42
C SER A 214 -7.78 36.82 3.33
N GLN A 215 -7.12 36.80 2.18
CA GLN A 215 -7.40 37.66 1.02
C GLN A 215 -8.68 37.30 0.26
N TYR A 216 -9.25 36.11 0.49
CA TYR A 216 -10.49 35.63 -0.12
C TYR A 216 -11.57 35.46 0.96
N PRO A 217 -12.28 36.55 1.35
CA PRO A 217 -13.20 36.51 2.49
C PRO A 217 -14.42 35.60 2.27
N GLU A 218 -14.83 35.41 1.01
CA GLU A 218 -15.96 34.55 0.63
C GLU A 218 -15.56 33.06 0.49
N LEU A 219 -14.27 32.73 0.60
CA LEU A 219 -13.80 31.35 0.60
C LEU A 219 -13.87 30.79 2.01
N ILE A 220 -14.79 29.86 2.25
CA ILE A 220 -14.99 29.25 3.57
C ILE A 220 -14.84 27.74 3.51
N ARG A 221 -14.44 27.11 4.62
CA ARG A 221 -14.58 25.65 4.75
C ARG A 221 -16.02 25.30 5.13
N ARG A 222 -16.75 24.72 4.18
CA ARG A 222 -18.13 24.27 4.38
C ARG A 222 -18.19 22.94 5.12
N TYR A 223 -17.26 22.04 4.83
CA TYR A 223 -17.18 20.72 5.47
C TYR A 223 -15.73 20.30 5.72
N PRO A 224 -15.42 19.61 6.84
CA PRO A 224 -16.23 19.53 8.04
C PRO A 224 -16.24 20.89 8.75
N VAL A 225 -17.30 21.18 9.51
CA VAL A 225 -17.41 22.44 10.26
C VAL A 225 -16.26 22.59 11.26
N ARG A 226 -15.85 21.48 11.91
CA ARG A 226 -14.69 21.42 12.79
C ARG A 226 -13.77 20.28 12.34
N LEU A 227 -12.48 20.56 12.30
CA LEU A 227 -11.47 19.53 12.08
C LEU A 227 -11.41 18.58 13.28
N GLN A 228 -10.84 17.41 13.03
CA GLN A 228 -10.61 16.40 14.05
C GLN A 228 -9.66 16.96 15.12
N PRO A 229 -9.92 16.73 16.41
CA PRO A 229 -9.20 17.40 17.50
C PRO A 229 -7.74 16.99 17.62
N ASN A 230 -7.38 15.80 17.15
CA ASN A 230 -6.00 15.34 17.10
C ASN A 230 -5.90 14.24 16.05
N TRP A 231 -4.65 13.84 15.79
CA TRP A 231 -4.39 12.70 14.93
C TRP A 231 -4.97 11.40 15.51
N ASP A 232 -5.05 11.27 16.85
CA ASP A 232 -5.56 10.10 17.56
C ASP A 232 -7.08 9.92 17.53
N TYR A 233 -7.79 10.81 16.84
CA TYR A 233 -9.22 10.76 16.74
C TYR A 233 -9.65 9.58 15.87
N ALA A 234 -10.45 8.68 16.43
CA ALA A 234 -10.95 7.51 15.73
C ALA A 234 -11.99 7.93 14.67
N THR A 235 -11.53 8.27 13.47
CA THR A 235 -12.41 8.32 12.30
C THR A 235 -12.84 6.91 11.93
N SER A 236 -14.03 6.78 11.35
CA SER A 236 -14.57 5.53 10.82
C SER A 236 -13.65 4.87 9.79
N GLY A 237 -12.72 4.05 10.25
CA GLY A 237 -12.05 3.01 9.46
C GLY A 237 -11.34 3.48 8.18
N VAL A 238 -11.56 2.71 7.12
CA VAL A 238 -10.89 2.73 5.80
C VAL A 238 -11.35 3.91 4.92
N ALA A 239 -12.39 4.65 5.29
CA ALA A 239 -12.89 5.76 4.48
C ALA A 239 -11.88 6.93 4.36
N ILE A 240 -11.88 7.64 3.23
CA ILE A 240 -11.06 8.83 3.02
C ILE A 240 -11.78 10.03 3.63
N PRO A 241 -11.22 10.67 4.68
CA PRO A 241 -11.75 11.94 5.15
C PRO A 241 -11.54 13.00 4.06
N PHE A 242 -12.38 14.02 4.02
CA PHE A 242 -12.29 15.09 3.03
C PHE A 242 -12.66 16.44 3.66
N SER A 243 -12.32 17.53 2.97
CA SER A 243 -12.77 18.88 3.30
C SER A 243 -13.24 19.60 2.05
N ASP A 244 -14.40 20.24 2.14
CA ASP A 244 -14.97 21.09 1.10
C ASP A 244 -14.76 22.56 1.47
N TYR A 245 -14.01 23.27 0.63
CA TYR A 245 -13.86 24.72 0.68
C TYR A 245 -14.71 25.34 -0.42
N THR A 246 -15.67 26.17 -0.06
CA THR A 246 -16.62 26.76 -1.01
C THR A 246 -16.39 28.26 -1.13
N ASP A 247 -16.34 28.77 -2.36
CA ASP A 247 -16.52 30.20 -2.64
C ASP A 247 -18.02 30.51 -2.59
N LEU A 248 -18.46 31.31 -1.61
CA LEU A 248 -19.87 31.64 -1.41
C LEU A 248 -20.47 32.44 -2.58
N GLN A 249 -19.67 33.19 -3.33
CA GLN A 249 -20.18 34.03 -4.41
C GLN A 249 -20.50 33.21 -5.67
N SER A 250 -19.61 32.30 -6.06
CA SER A 250 -19.79 31.44 -7.24
C SER A 250 -20.39 30.07 -6.90
N ASP A 251 -20.50 29.74 -5.61
CA ASP A 251 -20.88 28.43 -5.10
C ASP A 251 -20.01 27.33 -5.75
N TYR A 252 -18.70 27.62 -5.84
CA TYR A 252 -17.67 26.74 -6.37
C TYR A 252 -16.99 25.97 -5.24
N HIS A 253 -16.92 24.65 -5.37
CA HIS A 253 -16.50 23.69 -4.36
C HIS A 253 -15.11 23.13 -4.67
N PHE A 254 -14.17 23.36 -3.76
CA PHE A 254 -12.82 22.80 -3.77
C PHE A 254 -12.78 21.65 -2.76
N VAL A 255 -12.98 20.42 -3.24
CA VAL A 255 -13.05 19.23 -2.40
C VAL A 255 -11.66 18.60 -2.30
N THR A 256 -11.04 18.76 -1.15
CA THR A 256 -9.74 18.17 -0.80
C THR A 256 -9.91 16.80 -0.15
N LEU A 257 -9.18 15.79 -0.63
CA LEU A 257 -9.11 14.48 0.00
C LEU A 257 -8.03 14.49 1.10
N ASN A 258 -8.46 14.37 2.35
CA ASN A 258 -7.61 14.53 3.53
C ASN A 258 -6.79 13.29 3.83
N SER A 259 -5.52 13.52 4.12
CA SER A 259 -4.58 12.45 4.37
C SER A 259 -4.74 11.90 5.77
N ASN A 260 -5.11 10.63 5.86
CA ASN A 260 -5.02 9.84 7.07
C ASN A 260 -3.91 8.80 6.88
N ASN A 261 -2.85 8.90 7.68
CA ASN A 261 -1.65 8.06 7.54
C ASN A 261 -1.57 6.97 8.63
N ARG A 262 -2.71 6.51 9.18
CA ARG A 262 -2.76 5.57 10.32
C ARG A 262 -3.26 4.19 9.96
N GLY A 263 -2.55 3.15 10.40
CA GLY A 263 -3.04 1.78 10.52
C GLY A 263 -3.80 1.29 9.28
N LEU A 264 -5.13 1.17 9.40
CA LEU A 264 -6.03 0.70 8.35
C LEU A 264 -6.05 1.58 7.09
N SER A 265 -5.79 2.89 7.18
CA SER A 265 -5.72 3.76 5.99
C SER A 265 -4.43 3.54 5.19
N LEU A 266 -3.31 3.24 5.86
CA LEU A 266 -2.08 2.79 5.19
C LEU A 266 -2.30 1.42 4.57
N MET A 267 -2.90 0.48 5.30
CA MET A 267 -3.24 -0.84 4.76
C MET A 267 -4.18 -0.73 3.56
N ARG A 268 -5.14 0.20 3.57
CA ARG A 268 -5.97 0.50 2.40
C ARG A 268 -5.13 0.97 1.22
N ASN A 269 -4.26 1.96 1.40
CA ASN A 269 -3.43 2.46 0.30
C ASN A 269 -2.52 1.34 -0.26
N VAL A 270 -2.06 0.43 0.60
CA VAL A 270 -1.29 -0.76 0.21
C VAL A 270 -2.17 -1.83 -0.41
N ASP A 271 -3.40 -2.02 0.02
CA ASP A 271 -4.35 -2.95 -0.62
C ASP A 271 -4.67 -2.45 -2.04
N GLU A 272 -4.89 -1.14 -2.16
CA GLU A 272 -5.19 -0.47 -3.40
C GLU A 272 -3.97 -0.54 -4.35
N TRP A 273 -2.81 0.03 -4.00
CA TRP A 273 -1.65 0.12 -4.91
C TRP A 273 -0.56 -0.93 -4.68
N GLY A 274 -0.70 -1.84 -3.72
CA GLY A 274 0.38 -2.74 -3.31
C GLY A 274 0.79 -3.74 -4.38
N THR A 275 -0.12 -4.16 -5.25
CA THR A 275 0.23 -4.98 -6.42
C THR A 275 1.10 -4.21 -7.41
N SER A 276 0.77 -2.95 -7.70
CA SER A 276 1.60 -2.06 -8.54
C SER A 276 2.96 -1.79 -7.89
N MET A 277 3.01 -1.52 -6.57
CA MET A 277 4.26 -1.36 -5.81
C MET A 277 5.12 -2.62 -5.85
N ALA A 278 4.51 -3.80 -5.63
CA ALA A 278 5.23 -5.07 -5.61
C ALA A 278 5.84 -5.40 -6.97
N VAL A 279 5.10 -5.17 -8.07
CA VAL A 279 5.61 -5.37 -9.44
C VAL A 279 6.82 -4.49 -9.72
N GLN A 280 6.83 -3.26 -9.20
CA GLN A 280 7.93 -2.34 -9.42
C GLN A 280 9.16 -2.68 -8.61
N LEU A 281 8.99 -3.01 -7.34
CA LEU A 281 10.09 -3.53 -6.51
C LEU A 281 10.68 -4.80 -7.14
N ALA A 282 9.82 -5.68 -7.64
CA ALA A 282 10.26 -6.89 -8.32
C ALA A 282 11.00 -6.57 -9.64
N GLY A 283 10.61 -5.51 -10.35
CA GLY A 283 11.32 -5.01 -11.54
C GLY A 283 12.68 -4.37 -11.23
N VAL A 284 12.84 -3.71 -10.09
CA VAL A 284 14.12 -3.16 -9.63
C VAL A 284 15.10 -4.27 -9.22
N ILE A 285 14.59 -5.32 -8.57
CA ILE A 285 15.41 -6.43 -8.07
C ILE A 285 15.67 -7.49 -9.17
N SER A 286 14.74 -7.65 -10.12
CA SER A 286 14.81 -8.65 -11.18
C SER A 286 14.69 -8.03 -12.58
N PRO A 287 15.77 -8.04 -13.37
CA PRO A 287 15.77 -7.60 -14.76
C PRO A 287 14.75 -8.33 -15.65
N LEU A 288 14.36 -9.57 -15.27
CA LEU A 288 13.38 -10.35 -16.01
C LEU A 288 11.97 -9.78 -15.92
N ILE A 289 11.64 -9.04 -14.87
CA ILE A 289 10.32 -8.41 -14.68
C ILE A 289 10.32 -7.00 -15.31
N SER A 290 11.47 -6.32 -15.30
CA SER A 290 11.62 -5.01 -15.94
C SER A 290 11.56 -5.06 -17.48
N ILE A 291 11.70 -6.23 -18.10
CA ILE A 291 11.47 -6.44 -19.54
C ILE A 291 10.04 -6.87 -19.89
N TRP A 292 9.17 -7.09 -18.90
CA TRP A 292 7.79 -7.50 -19.19
C TRP A 292 7.08 -6.40 -19.99
N PRO A 293 6.41 -6.76 -21.11
CA PRO A 293 5.58 -5.82 -21.84
C PRO A 293 4.49 -5.24 -20.92
N GLU A 294 4.09 -4.01 -21.16
CA GLU A 294 3.12 -3.31 -20.31
C GLU A 294 1.81 -4.11 -20.15
N ALA A 295 1.33 -4.74 -21.22
CA ALA A 295 0.15 -5.60 -21.19
C ALA A 295 0.27 -6.79 -20.20
N TYR A 296 1.48 -7.34 -20.01
CA TYR A 296 1.72 -8.42 -19.05
C TYR A 296 1.76 -7.90 -17.61
N ARG A 297 2.37 -6.71 -17.39
CA ARG A 297 2.33 -6.05 -16.09
C ARG A 297 0.91 -5.71 -15.67
N ALA A 298 0.13 -5.12 -16.57
CA ALA A 298 -1.29 -4.80 -16.36
C ALA A 298 -2.10 -6.06 -16.03
N LYS A 299 -1.92 -7.16 -16.80
CA LYS A 299 -2.58 -8.45 -16.52
C LYS A 299 -2.17 -9.05 -15.18
N PHE A 300 -0.89 -8.93 -14.79
CA PHE A 300 -0.42 -9.40 -13.50
C PHE A 300 -1.00 -8.57 -12.34
N VAL A 301 -0.98 -7.24 -12.43
CA VAL A 301 -1.58 -6.35 -11.43
C VAL A 301 -3.07 -6.63 -11.28
N TYR A 302 -3.80 -6.72 -12.40
CA TYR A 302 -5.23 -7.05 -12.42
C TYR A 302 -5.52 -8.47 -11.92
N GLY A 303 -4.65 -9.43 -12.25
CA GLY A 303 -4.75 -10.82 -11.82
C GLY A 303 -4.42 -11.01 -10.34
N ALA A 304 -3.40 -10.32 -9.82
CA ALA A 304 -2.99 -10.36 -8.41
C ALA A 304 -4.02 -9.69 -7.49
N ALA A 305 -4.81 -8.75 -8.01
CA ALA A 305 -6.01 -8.22 -7.34
C ALA A 305 -7.12 -9.27 -7.16
N PHE A 306 -6.92 -10.55 -7.53
CA PHE A 306 -7.90 -11.61 -7.20
C PHE A 306 -8.06 -11.80 -5.69
N LEU A 307 -7.00 -11.61 -4.89
CA LEU A 307 -7.07 -11.77 -3.44
C LEU A 307 -7.97 -10.71 -2.79
N SER A 308 -7.94 -9.47 -3.30
CA SER A 308 -8.83 -8.40 -2.83
C SER A 308 -10.28 -8.59 -3.26
N ARG A 309 -10.55 -9.35 -4.34
CA ARG A 309 -11.92 -9.74 -4.76
C ARG A 309 -12.55 -10.81 -3.88
N TRP A 310 -11.75 -11.56 -3.10
CA TRP A 310 -12.24 -12.63 -2.23
C TRP A 310 -12.75 -12.11 -0.89
N PHE A 311 -12.40 -10.88 -0.51
CA PHE A 311 -12.94 -10.18 0.64
C PHE A 311 -13.82 -9.03 0.16
N PRO A 312 -14.97 -8.74 0.82
CA PRO A 312 -15.77 -7.58 0.47
C PRO A 312 -14.91 -6.32 0.60
N SER A 313 -14.66 -5.65 -0.54
CA SER A 313 -13.86 -4.43 -0.58
C SER A 313 -14.57 -3.33 0.20
N ILE A 314 -13.90 -2.76 1.20
CA ILE A 314 -14.42 -1.55 1.87
C ILE A 314 -14.24 -0.39 0.90
N ASP A 315 -15.35 0.22 0.45
CA ASP A 315 -15.28 1.37 -0.46
C ASP A 315 -14.79 2.61 0.29
N ALA A 316 -13.49 2.87 0.16
CA ALA A 316 -12.83 3.99 0.80
C ALA A 316 -13.35 5.36 0.33
N LEU A 317 -13.99 5.40 -0.85
CA LEU A 317 -14.49 6.63 -1.44
C LEU A 317 -15.97 6.88 -1.13
N LYS A 318 -16.63 6.00 -0.37
CA LYS A 318 -18.08 6.06 -0.16
C LYS A 318 -18.55 7.42 0.39
N ASP A 319 -18.00 7.85 1.52
CA ASP A 319 -18.46 9.06 2.22
C ASP A 319 -18.28 10.32 1.35
N VAL A 320 -17.15 10.43 0.64
CA VAL A 320 -16.90 11.56 -0.26
C VAL A 320 -17.75 11.48 -1.54
N SER A 321 -18.01 10.26 -2.05
CA SER A 321 -18.88 10.08 -3.21
C SER A 321 -20.31 10.46 -2.88
N GLU A 322 -20.85 10.01 -1.76
CA GLU A 322 -22.21 10.36 -1.32
C GLU A 322 -22.37 11.87 -1.12
N TYR A 323 -21.36 12.54 -0.55
CA TYR A 323 -21.37 14.00 -0.40
C TYR A 323 -21.38 14.72 -1.76
N ILE A 324 -20.52 14.30 -2.68
CA ILE A 324 -20.43 14.91 -4.01
C ILE A 324 -21.66 14.60 -4.85
N ASP A 325 -22.22 13.40 -4.78
CA ASP A 325 -23.46 13.05 -5.46
C ASP A 325 -24.61 13.95 -5.01
N GLY A 326 -24.64 14.33 -3.73
CA GLY A 326 -25.54 15.37 -3.22
C GLY A 326 -25.33 16.72 -3.91
N LEU A 327 -24.09 17.19 -4.04
CA LEU A 327 -23.79 18.44 -4.75
C LEU A 327 -24.12 18.36 -6.25
N ILE A 328 -23.91 17.21 -6.88
CA ILE A 328 -24.25 16.98 -8.30
C ILE A 328 -25.77 17.01 -8.47
N ALA A 329 -26.53 16.36 -7.57
CA ALA A 329 -27.99 16.39 -7.56
C ALA A 329 -28.54 17.82 -7.40
N ASP A 330 -27.83 18.67 -6.64
CA ASP A 330 -28.11 20.11 -6.49
C ASP A 330 -27.71 20.95 -7.72
N GLY A 331 -27.25 20.33 -8.82
CA GLY A 331 -26.87 21.03 -10.05
C GLY A 331 -25.51 21.74 -9.98
N LYS A 332 -24.58 21.22 -9.17
CA LYS A 332 -23.25 21.85 -8.96
C LYS A 332 -22.10 21.15 -9.67
N LYS A 333 -22.38 20.18 -10.55
CA LYS A 333 -21.34 19.35 -11.20
C LYS A 333 -20.18 20.14 -11.79
N ASP A 334 -20.46 21.20 -12.55
CA ASP A 334 -19.44 22.01 -13.22
C ASP A 334 -18.66 22.96 -12.29
N ARG A 335 -19.06 22.99 -11.02
CA ARG A 335 -18.53 23.86 -9.97
C ARG A 335 -17.79 23.07 -8.89
N ILE A 336 -17.38 21.84 -9.16
CA ILE A 336 -16.66 20.99 -8.22
C ILE A 336 -15.26 20.69 -8.77
N LEU A 337 -14.24 20.90 -7.94
CA LEU A 337 -12.86 20.52 -8.23
C LEU A 337 -12.35 19.56 -7.14
N LEU A 338 -11.85 18.39 -7.57
CA LEU A 338 -11.21 17.43 -6.68
C LEU A 338 -9.73 17.76 -6.50
N ILE A 339 -9.23 17.72 -5.27
CA ILE A 339 -7.83 18.02 -4.96
C ILE A 339 -7.28 16.90 -4.08
N GLY A 340 -6.08 16.43 -4.39
CA GLY A 340 -5.41 15.44 -3.55
C GLY A 340 -3.90 15.47 -3.67
N ASP A 341 -3.22 15.06 -2.61
CA ASP A 341 -1.77 14.86 -2.58
C ASP A 341 -1.45 13.37 -2.35
N GLN A 342 -0.34 12.88 -2.91
CA GLN A 342 0.12 11.50 -2.75
C GLN A 342 -0.97 10.47 -3.07
N PHE A 343 -1.16 9.43 -2.25
CA PHE A 343 -2.22 8.43 -2.45
C PHE A 343 -3.61 9.04 -2.60
N ASN A 344 -3.90 10.13 -1.90
CA ASN A 344 -5.18 10.83 -2.04
C ASN A 344 -5.30 11.53 -3.40
N GLY A 345 -4.20 11.99 -4.00
CA GLY A 345 -4.20 12.40 -5.41
C GLY A 345 -4.57 11.25 -6.34
N GLY A 346 -4.07 10.03 -6.07
CA GLY A 346 -4.47 8.82 -6.80
C GLY A 346 -5.96 8.49 -6.64
N TYR A 347 -6.50 8.63 -5.42
CA TYR A 347 -7.94 8.47 -5.17
C TYR A 347 -8.79 9.56 -5.83
N ALA A 348 -8.30 10.79 -5.90
CA ALA A 348 -8.98 11.88 -6.61
C ALA A 348 -9.14 11.55 -8.10
N LYS A 349 -8.14 10.91 -8.74
CA LYS A 349 -8.25 10.40 -10.12
C LYS A 349 -9.33 9.33 -10.27
N ILE A 350 -9.36 8.37 -9.35
CA ILE A 350 -10.37 7.30 -9.34
C ILE A 350 -11.77 7.90 -9.19
N LEU A 351 -11.94 8.83 -8.26
CA LEU A 351 -13.21 9.50 -8.00
C LEU A 351 -13.64 10.38 -9.18
N SER A 352 -12.69 11.10 -9.78
CA SER A 352 -12.89 11.88 -11.00
C SER A 352 -13.39 11.01 -12.15
N SER A 353 -12.80 9.83 -12.36
CA SER A 353 -13.26 8.89 -13.38
C SER A 353 -14.65 8.32 -13.10
N ARG A 354 -15.03 8.15 -11.82
CA ARG A 354 -16.37 7.64 -11.45
C ARG A 354 -17.46 8.69 -11.68
N LEU A 355 -17.19 9.95 -11.35
CA LEU A 355 -18.20 11.02 -11.31
C LEU A 355 -18.12 11.99 -12.50
N GLY A 356 -17.04 11.93 -13.30
CA GLY A 356 -16.78 12.84 -14.40
C GLY A 356 -16.55 14.28 -13.92
N LEU A 357 -15.63 14.46 -12.97
CA LEU A 357 -15.29 15.75 -12.35
C LEU A 357 -13.83 16.11 -12.61
N PRO A 358 -13.47 17.40 -12.75
CA PRO A 358 -12.07 17.79 -12.89
C PRO A 358 -11.30 17.55 -11.57
N PHE A 359 -10.00 17.30 -11.68
CA PHE A 359 -9.12 17.15 -10.53
C PHE A 359 -7.76 17.85 -10.68
N VAL A 360 -7.14 18.15 -9.55
CA VAL A 360 -5.73 18.51 -9.43
C VAL A 360 -5.05 17.59 -8.42
N ALA A 361 -4.05 16.84 -8.87
CA ALA A 361 -3.33 15.89 -8.03
C ALA A 361 -1.84 16.25 -7.91
N PHE A 362 -1.33 16.30 -6.69
CA PHE A 362 0.07 16.55 -6.37
C PHE A 362 0.76 15.25 -5.96
N ASN A 363 1.90 14.96 -6.57
CA ASN A 363 2.69 13.73 -6.36
C ASN A 363 1.88 12.43 -6.28
N PRO A 364 0.83 12.22 -7.10
CA PRO A 364 0.03 11.02 -6.99
C PRO A 364 0.79 9.79 -7.50
N PRO A 365 0.44 8.59 -7.03
CA PRO A 365 0.70 7.40 -7.82
C PRO A 365 -0.08 7.47 -9.14
N GLY A 366 0.38 6.74 -10.14
CA GLY A 366 -0.41 6.42 -11.30
C GLY A 366 -1.64 5.57 -10.96
N ALA A 367 -2.56 5.53 -11.90
CA ALA A 367 -3.78 4.74 -11.84
C ALA A 367 -4.15 4.13 -13.20
N LYS A 368 -3.22 4.08 -14.17
CA LYS A 368 -3.47 3.53 -15.52
C LYS A 368 -4.08 2.13 -15.49
N TYR A 369 -3.62 1.26 -14.60
CA TYR A 369 -4.16 -0.11 -14.51
C TYR A 369 -5.53 -0.23 -13.82
N LYS A 370 -6.06 0.89 -13.32
CA LYS A 370 -7.31 0.97 -12.55
C LYS A 370 -8.39 1.77 -13.26
N LEU A 371 -7.98 2.68 -14.13
CA LEU A 371 -8.86 3.59 -14.84
C LEU A 371 -9.21 3.02 -16.22
N PRO A 372 -10.47 3.13 -16.66
CA PRO A 372 -10.90 2.63 -17.97
C PRO A 372 -10.34 3.48 -19.12
N SER A 373 -9.99 4.74 -18.86
CA SER A 373 -9.50 5.71 -19.84
C SER A 373 -8.69 6.80 -19.15
N VAL A 374 -7.99 7.61 -19.96
CA VAL A 374 -7.35 8.85 -19.50
C VAL A 374 -8.41 9.80 -18.94
N VAL A 375 -8.11 10.42 -17.80
CA VAL A 375 -9.04 11.27 -17.06
C VAL A 375 -8.69 12.74 -17.25
N GLU A 376 -9.71 13.59 -17.32
CA GLU A 376 -9.56 15.04 -17.48
C GLU A 376 -9.17 15.69 -16.14
N GLY A 377 -7.95 16.22 -16.08
CA GLY A 377 -7.41 16.85 -14.90
C GLY A 377 -5.94 17.22 -15.06
N VAL A 378 -5.37 17.77 -14.00
CA VAL A 378 -3.95 18.14 -13.92
C VAL A 378 -3.28 17.29 -12.85
N GLN A 379 -2.22 16.58 -13.22
CA GLN A 379 -1.33 15.98 -12.25
C GLN A 379 0.04 16.64 -12.30
N ILE A 380 0.63 16.84 -11.12
CA ILE A 380 1.95 17.42 -10.94
C ILE A 380 2.78 16.40 -10.17
N PHE A 381 3.95 16.06 -10.68
CA PHE A 381 4.84 15.12 -10.03
C PHE A 381 6.30 15.55 -10.17
N PHE A 382 7.16 15.00 -9.31
CA PHE A 382 8.59 15.22 -9.36
C PHE A 382 9.34 14.06 -10.01
N THR A 383 10.35 14.35 -10.83
CA THR A 383 11.21 13.35 -11.50
C THR A 383 11.80 12.30 -10.56
N HIS A 384 12.11 12.69 -9.32
CA HIS A 384 12.68 11.83 -8.29
C HIS A 384 11.68 11.41 -7.19
N GLY A 385 10.39 11.73 -7.34
CA GLY A 385 9.37 11.34 -6.39
C GLY A 385 9.17 9.83 -6.34
N ILE A 386 9.10 9.25 -5.14
CA ILE A 386 8.91 7.80 -5.00
C ILE A 386 7.52 7.34 -5.46
N LEU A 387 6.48 8.16 -5.26
CA LEU A 387 5.10 7.79 -5.61
C LEU A 387 4.81 7.88 -7.10
N SER A 388 5.46 8.78 -7.83
CA SER A 388 5.35 8.88 -9.28
C SER A 388 5.85 7.64 -10.00
N TYR A 389 6.68 6.82 -9.34
CA TYR A 389 7.05 5.53 -9.89
C TYR A 389 5.94 4.50 -9.76
N VAL A 390 5.02 4.61 -8.78
CA VAL A 390 3.94 3.64 -8.50
C VAL A 390 2.85 3.72 -9.56
N ASP A 391 2.60 2.61 -10.25
CA ASP A 391 1.76 2.50 -11.47
C ASP A 391 2.24 3.42 -12.62
N SER A 392 1.50 3.49 -13.72
CA SER A 392 1.80 4.41 -14.83
C SER A 392 1.02 5.72 -14.70
N LEU A 393 1.73 6.83 -14.95
CA LEU A 393 1.20 8.19 -14.96
C LEU A 393 0.55 8.57 -16.31
N GLU A 394 0.51 7.68 -17.30
CA GLU A 394 -0.22 7.89 -18.57
C GLU A 394 -1.73 7.69 -18.38
N ASP A 395 -2.27 8.29 -17.32
CA ASP A 395 -3.64 8.16 -16.86
C ASP A 395 -4.39 9.50 -16.82
N THR A 396 -3.66 10.61 -17.03
CA THR A 396 -4.17 11.98 -16.90
C THR A 396 -3.85 12.80 -18.14
N LEU A 397 -4.80 13.62 -18.59
CA LEU A 397 -4.66 14.44 -19.81
C LEU A 397 -3.52 15.46 -19.70
N THR A 398 -3.43 16.17 -18.57
CA THR A 398 -2.35 17.13 -18.32
C THR A 398 -1.41 16.63 -17.23
N THR A 399 -0.18 16.33 -17.61
CA THR A 399 0.84 15.77 -16.72
C THR A 399 2.05 16.70 -16.71
N LEU A 400 2.29 17.35 -15.57
CA LEU A 400 3.34 18.34 -15.40
C LEU A 400 4.46 17.76 -14.53
N CYS A 401 5.64 17.67 -15.12
CA CYS A 401 6.84 17.19 -14.45
C CYS A 401 7.62 18.38 -13.90
N LEU A 402 7.90 18.36 -12.61
CA LEU A 402 8.77 19.34 -11.95
C LEU A 402 10.08 18.67 -11.53
N GLU A 403 11.15 19.44 -11.55
CA GLU A 403 12.44 19.01 -11.02
C GLU A 403 12.47 19.24 -9.50
N CYS A 404 12.94 18.23 -8.79
CA CYS A 404 13.22 18.31 -7.36
C CYS A 404 14.72 18.57 -7.18
N ASP A 405 15.11 19.25 -6.10
CA ASP A 405 16.51 19.43 -5.74
C ASP A 405 17.24 18.07 -5.68
N ALA A 406 18.43 18.00 -6.28
CA ALA A 406 19.26 16.80 -6.30
C ALA A 406 19.70 16.36 -4.90
N ASP A 407 19.75 17.29 -3.94
CA ASP A 407 20.08 17.01 -2.54
C ASP A 407 18.90 16.40 -1.76
N TYR A 408 17.68 16.43 -2.31
CA TYR A 408 16.50 15.89 -1.65
C TYR A 408 16.37 14.38 -1.92
N SER A 409 16.03 13.61 -0.88
CA SER A 409 15.70 12.21 -1.04
C SER A 409 14.40 12.03 -1.82
N SER A 410 14.20 10.88 -2.48
CA SER A 410 12.96 10.62 -3.23
C SER A 410 11.68 10.74 -2.41
N ILE A 411 11.76 10.47 -1.11
CA ILE A 411 10.66 10.66 -0.17
C ILE A 411 10.41 12.16 0.05
N ARG A 412 11.46 12.95 0.25
CA ARG A 412 11.36 14.41 0.38
C ARG A 412 10.82 15.04 -0.90
N CYS A 413 11.22 14.57 -2.07
CA CYS A 413 10.68 15.07 -3.34
C CYS A 413 9.18 14.81 -3.49
N SER A 414 8.64 13.72 -2.94
CA SER A 414 7.20 13.46 -2.95
C SER A 414 6.42 14.27 -1.92
N ARG A 415 7.09 15.13 -1.13
CA ARG A 415 6.44 15.89 -0.08
C ARG A 415 5.68 17.11 -0.60
N ILE A 416 4.51 17.39 -0.03
CA ILE A 416 3.73 18.59 -0.32
C ILE A 416 4.50 19.87 0.05
N GLU A 417 5.39 19.79 1.05
CA GLU A 417 6.30 20.89 1.44
C GLU A 417 7.18 21.30 0.26
N THR A 418 7.79 20.32 -0.41
CA THR A 418 8.62 20.52 -1.59
C THR A 418 7.78 20.98 -2.78
N THR A 419 6.57 20.46 -2.95
CA THR A 419 5.62 20.96 -3.97
C THR A 419 5.33 22.45 -3.79
N ILE A 420 5.03 22.88 -2.57
CA ILE A 420 4.76 24.29 -2.25
C ILE A 420 6.00 25.14 -2.50
N GLU A 421 7.17 24.70 -2.00
CA GLU A 421 8.44 25.40 -2.17
C GLU A 421 8.76 25.63 -3.66
N VAL A 422 8.78 24.56 -4.46
CA VAL A 422 9.13 24.63 -5.89
C VAL A 422 8.12 25.46 -6.68
N ILE A 423 6.82 25.27 -6.47
CA ILE A 423 5.80 26.04 -7.19
C ILE A 423 5.85 27.53 -6.77
N SER A 424 6.12 27.83 -5.49
CA SER A 424 6.27 29.20 -5.03
C SER A 424 7.48 29.90 -5.64
N ASN A 425 8.59 29.19 -5.81
CA ASN A 425 9.81 29.73 -6.42
C ASN A 425 9.62 29.96 -7.92
N LEU A 426 8.92 29.05 -8.61
CA LEU A 426 8.65 29.18 -10.05
C LEU A 426 7.63 30.28 -10.36
N CYS A 427 6.46 30.24 -9.70
CA CYS A 427 5.33 31.11 -10.01
C CYS A 427 5.29 32.41 -9.21
N GLY A 428 5.95 32.44 -8.06
CA GLY A 428 5.83 33.54 -7.09
C GLY A 428 4.53 33.49 -6.29
N ASP A 429 4.48 34.30 -5.24
CA ASP A 429 3.27 34.54 -4.46
C ASP A 429 3.21 36.00 -3.97
N PRO A 430 2.28 36.81 -4.47
CA PRO A 430 2.17 38.22 -4.08
C PRO A 430 1.81 38.41 -2.61
N TYR A 431 1.23 37.40 -1.97
CA TYR A 431 0.81 37.44 -0.57
C TYR A 431 1.88 36.93 0.41
N GLY A 432 3.03 36.47 -0.09
CA GLY A 432 4.16 36.01 0.71
C GLY A 432 3.87 34.78 1.58
N ARG A 433 2.86 33.99 1.23
CA ARG A 433 2.45 32.78 1.94
C ARG A 433 3.49 31.70 1.73
N ARG A 434 3.92 31.08 2.82
CA ARG A 434 4.92 30.00 2.83
C ARG A 434 4.53 28.93 3.84
N MET A 435 5.14 27.78 3.69
CA MET A 435 5.19 26.77 4.74
C MET A 435 6.28 27.15 5.76
N LYS A 436 6.01 26.90 7.05
CA LYS A 436 6.87 27.25 8.19
C LYS A 436 8.06 26.30 8.38
#